data_AF-A0AAD0AM91-F1
#
_entry.id   AF-A0AAD0AM91-F1
#
_cell.length_a   1.000
_cell.length_b   1.000
_cell.length_c   1.000
_cell.angle_alpha   90.00
_cell.angle_beta   90.00
_cell.angle_gamma   90.00
#
_symmetry.space_group_name_H-M   'P 1'
#
loop_
_entity.id
_entity.type
_entity.pdbx_description
1 polymer ?
#
loop_
_entity_poly.entity_id
_entity_poly.type
_entity_poly.pdbx_seq_one_letter_code
_entity_poly.pdbx_strand_id
1 'polypeptide(L)'
;MFFFKKKENLFVDILDLKVECSEIINIKEAKLVYVNGKGKLTVETGTSEPPNWEAPTKIKLNGIPLIQAQIPDCPTCSSLLATGYGIENANCKELLEIQEKINSDYINLETSIDNIKALLTLLKSGFYLIADAICYPTDGENFFWDIPNNLKEFLSAGPVYLGEGNYVFDQPVYLYPTQTTDSYNKDRVEYYVEKFKNSADNKPRAIVYNLKDFINFILDGHHKACASALLKKPVSCILIIPAKIYEDYYKNTRLNFSRILIDYKNIPKEYTQYIKKEKFSPSQEKIEIKDGIVNNREWEKEYINSAKHYPSIIDYANVIDIMHDNEIEVNDIFIENCLENFDEDSQLKMKKLLYLLEFTDIKKAQEIALKYARKTLREEEIDKELKQLVYRILLSAKNNEEVEKIFIDYLVYYSENKEDPILKIINLYWEETNG
;
A
#
# COMPACT_ATOMS: atom_id res chain seq x y z
N MET A 1 -45.68 22.52 -17.45
CA MET A 1 -44.78 21.37 -17.67
C MET A 1 -43.76 21.35 -16.55
N PHE A 2 -44.10 20.71 -15.42
CA PHE A 2 -43.19 20.59 -14.28
C PHE A 2 -42.25 19.41 -14.53
N PHE A 3 -40.98 19.70 -14.78
CA PHE A 3 -39.92 18.71 -14.76
C PHE A 3 -39.73 18.21 -13.33
N PHE A 4 -40.35 17.10 -12.98
CA PHE A 4 -39.90 16.31 -11.83
C PHE A 4 -38.54 15.72 -12.19
N LYS A 5 -37.45 16.41 -11.83
CA LYS A 5 -36.16 15.74 -11.61
C LYS A 5 -36.45 14.70 -10.53
N LYS A 6 -36.43 13.41 -10.89
CA LYS A 6 -36.28 12.33 -9.92
C LYS A 6 -35.08 12.72 -9.05
N LYS A 7 -35.29 13.06 -7.78
CA LYS A 7 -34.20 13.10 -6.80
C LYS A 7 -33.62 11.70 -6.85
N GLU A 8 -32.42 11.55 -7.39
CA GLU A 8 -31.66 10.32 -7.21
C GLU A 8 -31.52 10.17 -5.70
N ASN A 9 -32.17 9.15 -5.12
CA ASN A 9 -32.00 8.81 -3.72
C ASN A 9 -30.59 8.24 -3.59
N LEU A 10 -29.59 9.11 -3.41
CA LEU A 10 -28.22 8.71 -3.12
C LEU A 10 -28.16 8.19 -1.68
N PHE A 11 -27.53 7.06 -1.47
CA PHE A 11 -27.40 6.46 -0.15
C PHE A 11 -26.15 5.59 -0.07
N VAL A 12 -25.73 5.34 1.17
CA VAL A 12 -24.57 4.53 1.54
C VAL A 12 -25.02 3.66 2.69
N ASP A 13 -25.07 2.35 2.45
CA ASP A 13 -25.55 1.37 3.42
C ASP A 13 -24.43 0.41 3.79
N ILE A 14 -24.17 0.28 5.08
CA ILE A 14 -23.27 -0.73 5.64
C ILE A 14 -24.08 -2.03 5.72
N LEU A 15 -23.56 -3.10 5.10
CA LEU A 15 -24.16 -4.42 5.15
C LEU A 15 -23.61 -5.16 6.37
N ASP A 16 -24.50 -5.69 7.20
CA ASP A 16 -24.14 -6.48 8.39
C ASP A 16 -23.74 -7.91 7.98
N LEU A 17 -22.54 -8.02 7.39
CA LEU A 17 -21.93 -9.27 6.98
C LEU A 17 -20.53 -9.36 7.59
N LYS A 18 -20.20 -10.55 8.11
CA LYS A 18 -18.84 -10.83 8.56
C LYS A 18 -17.92 -10.88 7.33
N VAL A 19 -16.87 -10.05 7.35
CA VAL A 19 -15.81 -10.04 6.33
C VAL A 19 -14.56 -10.67 6.92
N GLU A 20 -14.01 -11.68 6.24
CA GLU A 20 -12.75 -12.29 6.59
C GLU A 20 -11.60 -11.57 5.87
N CYS A 21 -10.68 -10.99 6.64
CA CYS A 21 -9.59 -10.15 6.11
C CYS A 21 -8.21 -10.81 6.20
N SER A 22 -8.13 -12.10 6.55
CA SER A 22 -6.87 -12.83 6.77
C SER A 22 -5.93 -12.84 5.56
N GLU A 23 -6.49 -12.78 4.35
CA GLU A 23 -5.73 -12.73 3.09
C GLU A 23 -4.96 -11.41 2.87
N ILE A 24 -5.31 -10.33 3.58
CA ILE A 24 -4.74 -8.99 3.38
C ILE A 24 -4.28 -8.44 4.74
N ILE A 25 -2.99 -8.63 5.02
CA ILE A 25 -2.39 -8.46 6.35
C ILE A 25 -2.43 -7.02 6.86
N ASN A 26 -2.53 -6.05 5.94
CA ASN A 26 -2.54 -4.63 6.28
C ASN A 26 -3.95 -4.10 6.59
N ILE A 27 -5.00 -4.92 6.47
CA ILE A 27 -6.37 -4.59 6.86
C ILE A 27 -6.65 -5.10 8.27
N LYS A 28 -7.06 -4.20 9.18
CA LYS A 28 -7.41 -4.54 10.57
C LYS A 28 -8.85 -4.99 10.71
N GLU A 29 -9.76 -4.24 10.08
CA GLU A 29 -11.18 -4.54 10.01
C GLU A 29 -11.77 -3.96 8.73
N ALA A 30 -12.86 -4.57 8.25
CA ALA A 30 -13.53 -4.13 7.04
C ALA A 30 -15.05 -4.30 7.12
N LYS A 31 -15.76 -3.47 6.36
CA LYS A 31 -17.21 -3.53 6.17
C LYS A 31 -17.54 -3.59 4.70
N LEU A 32 -18.50 -4.45 4.35
CA LEU A 32 -19.13 -4.39 3.04
C LEU A 32 -20.10 -3.23 3.01
N VAL A 33 -19.98 -2.38 2.00
CA VAL A 33 -20.81 -1.18 1.82
C VAL A 33 -21.41 -1.20 0.44
N TYR A 34 -22.72 -0.98 0.35
CA TYR A 34 -23.39 -0.68 -0.91
C TYR A 34 -23.54 0.82 -1.04
N VAL A 35 -23.13 1.35 -2.20
CA VAL A 35 -23.27 2.76 -2.54
C VAL A 35 -24.25 2.89 -3.69
N ASN A 36 -25.25 3.74 -3.54
CA ASN A 36 -25.98 4.32 -4.67
C ASN A 36 -25.46 5.74 -4.91
N GLY A 37 -24.55 5.88 -5.87
CA GLY A 37 -23.72 7.07 -6.03
C GLY A 37 -23.89 7.77 -7.37
N LYS A 38 -23.29 8.95 -7.49
CA LYS A 38 -23.37 9.86 -8.63
C LYS A 38 -22.46 9.45 -9.80
N GLY A 39 -21.48 8.56 -9.56
CA GLY A 39 -20.46 8.22 -10.55
C GLY A 39 -19.62 9.43 -10.99
N LYS A 40 -19.19 10.26 -10.03
CA LYS A 40 -18.30 11.41 -10.24
C LYS A 40 -16.83 11.09 -10.02
N LEU A 41 -16.52 10.11 -9.16
CA LEU A 41 -15.23 9.44 -9.09
C LEU A 41 -15.32 8.18 -9.95
N THR A 42 -14.65 8.18 -11.10
CA THR A 42 -14.77 7.12 -12.11
C THR A 42 -13.42 6.62 -12.57
N VAL A 43 -13.36 5.33 -12.89
CA VAL A 43 -12.31 4.72 -13.70
C VAL A 43 -12.85 4.59 -15.13
N GLU A 44 -12.12 5.14 -16.08
CA GLU A 44 -12.37 5.05 -17.52
C GLU A 44 -11.20 4.34 -18.19
N THR A 45 -11.48 3.27 -18.92
CA THR A 45 -10.47 2.46 -19.61
C THR A 45 -10.82 2.39 -21.09
N GLY A 46 -9.85 2.77 -21.92
CA GLY A 46 -9.94 2.71 -23.37
C GLY A 46 -9.65 1.32 -23.90
N THR A 47 -9.67 1.19 -25.23
CA THR A 47 -9.31 -0.06 -25.91
C THR A 47 -7.80 -0.26 -25.89
N SER A 48 -7.37 -1.49 -25.60
CA SER A 48 -5.99 -1.94 -25.81
C SER A 48 -5.72 -2.10 -27.31
N GLU A 49 -4.65 -1.47 -27.81
CA GLU A 49 -4.28 -1.49 -29.24
C GLU A 49 -2.89 -2.12 -29.47
N PRO A 50 -2.69 -2.86 -30.58
CA PRO A 50 -1.37 -3.32 -30.99
C PRO A 50 -0.41 -2.14 -31.26
N PRO A 51 0.90 -2.31 -31.08
CA PRO A 51 1.60 -3.56 -30.74
C PRO A 51 1.76 -3.80 -29.23
N ASN A 52 1.49 -2.79 -28.38
CA ASN A 52 1.87 -2.83 -26.96
C ASN A 52 0.84 -3.53 -26.06
N TRP A 53 -0.40 -3.73 -26.53
CA TRP A 53 -1.47 -4.38 -25.76
C TRP A 53 -1.68 -3.78 -24.37
N GLU A 54 -1.69 -2.45 -24.32
CA GLU A 54 -1.92 -1.66 -23.11
C GLU A 54 -3.18 -0.82 -23.27
N ALA A 55 -4.08 -0.93 -22.30
CA ALA A 55 -5.28 -0.12 -22.23
C ALA A 55 -4.99 1.21 -21.50
N PRO A 56 -5.17 2.38 -22.16
CA PRO A 56 -5.07 3.66 -21.49
C PRO A 56 -6.23 3.82 -20.49
N THR A 57 -5.90 4.17 -19.25
CA THR A 57 -6.86 4.32 -18.15
C THR A 57 -6.72 5.69 -17.50
N LYS A 58 -7.85 6.28 -17.12
CA LYS A 58 -7.91 7.51 -16.30
C LYS A 58 -8.83 7.30 -15.12
N ILE A 59 -8.35 7.72 -13.95
CA ILE A 59 -9.19 7.90 -12.77
C ILE A 59 -9.55 9.37 -12.72
N LYS A 60 -10.84 9.70 -12.70
CA LYS A 60 -11.31 11.08 -12.75
C LYS A 60 -12.21 11.40 -11.57
N LEU A 61 -12.08 12.61 -11.03
CA LEU A 61 -13.05 13.21 -10.13
C LEU A 61 -13.65 14.46 -10.79
N ASN A 62 -14.97 14.51 -10.94
CA ASN A 62 -15.66 15.60 -11.64
C ASN A 62 -15.11 15.87 -13.06
N GLY A 63 -14.63 14.81 -13.73
CA GLY A 63 -14.03 14.91 -15.05
C GLY A 63 -12.54 15.32 -15.06
N ILE A 64 -11.97 15.71 -13.92
CA ILE A 64 -10.54 16.01 -13.79
C ILE A 64 -9.77 14.71 -13.53
N PRO A 65 -8.81 14.32 -14.39
CA PRO A 65 -7.97 13.16 -14.14
C PRO A 65 -7.11 13.36 -12.89
N LEU A 66 -7.22 12.43 -11.95
CA LEU A 66 -6.41 12.35 -10.74
C LEU A 66 -5.18 11.47 -10.94
N ILE A 67 -5.34 10.40 -11.73
CA ILE A 67 -4.29 9.47 -12.14
C ILE A 67 -4.54 9.05 -13.58
N GLN A 68 -3.45 8.80 -14.30
CA GLN A 68 -3.44 8.27 -15.64
C GLN A 68 -2.55 7.04 -15.68
N ALA A 69 -2.90 6.02 -16.46
CA ALA A 69 -2.17 4.76 -16.48
C ALA A 69 -2.22 4.10 -17.86
N GLN A 70 -1.20 3.33 -18.21
CA GLN A 70 -1.27 2.31 -19.25
C GLN A 70 -1.26 0.95 -18.57
N ILE A 71 -2.38 0.24 -18.67
CA ILE A 71 -2.57 -1.06 -18.02
C ILE A 71 -2.36 -2.15 -19.06
N PRO A 72 -1.34 -3.02 -18.92
CA PRO A 72 -1.12 -4.11 -19.85
C PRO A 72 -2.25 -5.14 -19.77
N ASP A 73 -2.58 -5.75 -20.91
CA ASP A 73 -3.49 -6.91 -20.98
C ASP A 73 -2.88 -8.15 -20.31
N CYS A 74 -1.54 -8.21 -20.22
CA CYS A 74 -0.82 -9.27 -19.54
C CYS A 74 -0.97 -9.11 -18.01
N PRO A 75 -1.58 -10.07 -17.30
CA PRO A 75 -1.84 -9.95 -15.88
C PRO A 75 -0.56 -9.95 -15.03
N THR A 76 0.56 -10.43 -15.56
CA THR A 76 1.86 -10.49 -14.87
C THR A 76 2.72 -9.25 -15.08
N CYS A 77 2.26 -8.26 -15.86
CA CYS A 77 3.03 -7.06 -16.16
C CYS A 77 2.64 -5.90 -15.23
N SER A 78 3.66 -5.14 -14.84
CA SER A 78 3.55 -3.83 -14.20
C SER A 78 2.83 -2.83 -15.11
N SER A 79 2.03 -1.95 -14.50
CA SER A 79 1.38 -0.86 -15.22
C SER A 79 2.28 0.38 -15.24
N LEU A 80 2.18 1.17 -16.31
CA LEU A 80 2.80 2.50 -16.33
C LEU A 80 1.82 3.48 -15.68
N LEU A 81 2.29 4.32 -14.76
CA LEU A 81 1.49 5.35 -14.10
C LEU A 81 2.05 6.74 -14.41
N ALA A 82 1.14 7.70 -14.54
CA ALA A 82 1.41 9.13 -14.63
C ALA A 82 0.48 9.86 -13.67
N THR A 83 0.93 11.00 -13.16
CA THR A 83 0.09 11.82 -12.31
C THR A 83 -1.09 12.44 -13.08
N GLY A 84 -2.09 12.88 -12.34
CA GLY A 84 -3.19 13.67 -12.87
C GLY A 84 -2.94 15.17 -12.77
N TYR A 85 -4.03 15.91 -12.58
CA TYR A 85 -4.03 17.37 -12.61
C TYR A 85 -4.39 18.04 -11.28
N GLY A 86 -4.20 17.34 -10.16
CA GLY A 86 -4.53 17.86 -8.83
C GLY A 86 -5.98 17.63 -8.42
N ILE A 87 -6.19 16.93 -7.30
CA ILE A 87 -7.53 16.69 -6.73
C ILE A 87 -8.20 17.98 -6.26
N GLU A 88 -7.42 18.96 -5.83
CA GLU A 88 -7.90 20.29 -5.47
C GLU A 88 -8.53 21.03 -6.66
N ASN A 89 -8.11 20.71 -7.89
CA ASN A 89 -8.66 21.28 -9.13
C ASN A 89 -9.98 20.63 -9.55
N ALA A 90 -10.39 19.53 -8.90
CA ALA A 90 -11.68 18.88 -9.15
C ALA A 90 -12.89 19.64 -8.56
N ASN A 91 -12.65 20.71 -7.79
CA ASN A 91 -13.68 21.59 -7.20
C ASN A 91 -14.81 20.81 -6.52
N CYS A 92 -14.44 19.79 -5.74
CA CYS A 92 -15.38 18.86 -5.13
C CYS A 92 -15.80 19.33 -3.74
N LYS A 93 -17.09 19.66 -3.59
CA LYS A 93 -17.65 20.14 -2.30
C LYS A 93 -17.69 19.03 -1.26
N GLU A 94 -17.94 17.81 -1.67
CA GLU A 94 -18.03 16.65 -0.79
C GLU A 94 -16.67 16.34 -0.12
N LEU A 95 -15.54 16.67 -0.75
CA LEU A 95 -14.22 16.61 -0.10
C LEU A 95 -14.06 17.70 0.97
N LEU A 96 -14.61 18.90 0.75
CA LEU A 96 -14.60 19.98 1.74
C LEU A 96 -15.50 19.65 2.95
N GLU A 97 -16.67 19.07 2.71
CA GLU A 97 -17.67 18.72 3.73
C GLU A 97 -17.16 17.71 4.78
N ILE A 98 -16.15 16.90 4.43
CA ILE A 98 -15.62 15.86 5.31
C ILE A 98 -14.36 16.30 6.07
N GLN A 99 -13.75 17.46 5.75
CA GLN A 99 -12.42 17.84 6.24
C GLN A 99 -12.30 17.88 7.77
N GLU A 100 -13.27 18.44 8.49
CA GLU A 100 -13.19 18.49 9.95
C GLU A 100 -13.21 17.08 10.56
N LYS A 101 -14.12 16.23 10.05
CA LYS A 101 -14.36 14.87 10.55
C LYS A 101 -13.22 13.90 10.28
N ILE A 102 -12.52 14.05 9.16
CA ILE A 102 -11.38 13.18 8.80
C ILE A 102 -10.07 13.62 9.48
N ASN A 103 -10.08 14.79 10.11
CA ASN A 103 -8.95 15.35 10.86
C ASN A 103 -9.11 15.19 12.38
N SER A 104 -10.28 14.76 12.83
CA SER A 104 -10.49 14.31 14.20
C SER A 104 -9.86 12.95 14.44
N ASP A 105 -9.81 12.57 15.71
CA ASP A 105 -9.30 11.26 16.11
C ASP A 105 -10.23 10.16 15.60
N TYR A 106 -9.64 9.02 15.28
CA TYR A 106 -10.35 7.83 14.87
C TYR A 106 -11.10 7.22 16.06
N ILE A 107 -12.37 6.83 15.83
CA ILE A 107 -13.24 6.22 16.85
C ILE A 107 -13.47 4.74 16.53
N ASN A 108 -14.06 4.45 15.37
CA ASN A 108 -14.25 3.12 14.81
C ASN A 108 -14.55 3.23 13.30
N LEU A 109 -14.58 2.09 12.61
CA LEU A 109 -14.80 2.04 11.17
C LEU A 109 -16.20 2.53 10.76
N GLU A 110 -17.26 2.18 11.47
CA GLU A 110 -18.62 2.64 11.16
C GLU A 110 -18.76 4.16 11.23
N THR A 111 -18.22 4.78 12.28
CA THR A 111 -18.19 6.24 12.43
C THR A 111 -17.37 6.88 11.30
N SER A 112 -16.28 6.23 10.88
CA SER A 112 -15.47 6.72 9.77
C SER A 112 -16.25 6.67 8.45
N ILE A 113 -16.96 5.57 8.18
CA ILE A 113 -17.84 5.44 7.01
C ILE A 113 -18.92 6.53 7.02
N ASP A 114 -19.58 6.74 8.17
CA ASP A 114 -20.58 7.80 8.36
C ASP A 114 -19.99 9.20 8.11
N ASN A 115 -18.78 9.44 8.58
CA ASN A 115 -18.08 10.71 8.41
C ASN A 115 -17.74 11.01 6.95
N ILE A 116 -17.46 9.97 6.15
CA ILE A 116 -17.09 10.13 4.74
C ILE A 116 -18.25 9.85 3.76
N LYS A 117 -19.49 9.70 4.24
CA LYS A 117 -20.67 9.42 3.39
C LYS A 117 -20.78 10.34 2.18
N ALA A 118 -20.54 11.66 2.35
CA ALA A 118 -20.58 12.63 1.26
C ALA A 118 -19.61 12.24 0.13
N LEU A 119 -18.35 11.92 0.46
CA LEU A 119 -17.35 11.44 -0.48
C LEU A 119 -17.76 10.10 -1.12
N LEU A 120 -18.29 9.15 -0.34
CA LEU A 120 -18.72 7.85 -0.87
C LEU A 120 -19.83 8.00 -1.91
N THR A 121 -20.74 8.97 -1.79
CA THR A 121 -21.76 9.22 -2.81
C THR A 121 -21.20 9.66 -4.17
N LEU A 122 -19.91 10.02 -4.28
CA LEU A 122 -19.27 10.32 -5.56
C LEU A 122 -18.94 9.06 -6.36
N LEU A 123 -18.86 7.89 -5.72
CA LEU A 123 -18.55 6.63 -6.37
C LEU A 123 -19.65 6.23 -7.36
N LYS A 124 -19.33 5.32 -8.30
CA LYS A 124 -20.36 4.65 -9.11
C LYS A 124 -21.21 3.77 -8.20
N SER A 125 -22.50 3.62 -8.50
CA SER A 125 -23.33 2.69 -7.73
C SER A 125 -22.78 1.27 -7.80
N GLY A 126 -22.64 0.61 -6.65
CA GLY A 126 -21.97 -0.69 -6.57
C GLY A 126 -21.57 -1.07 -5.15
N PHE A 127 -20.91 -2.22 -5.03
CA PHE A 127 -20.37 -2.71 -3.78
C PHE A 127 -18.92 -2.28 -3.62
N TYR A 128 -18.57 -1.91 -2.39
CA TYR A 128 -17.24 -1.50 -1.98
C TYR A 128 -16.91 -2.17 -0.65
N LEU A 129 -15.66 -2.56 -0.48
CA LEU A 129 -15.14 -2.87 0.84
C LEU A 129 -14.51 -1.59 1.40
N ILE A 130 -14.92 -1.20 2.60
CA ILE A 130 -14.30 -0.08 3.32
C ILE A 130 -13.59 -0.64 4.54
N ALA A 131 -12.31 -0.34 4.69
CA ALA A 131 -11.45 -0.94 5.70
C ALA A 131 -10.64 0.09 6.50
N ASP A 132 -10.40 -0.18 7.79
CA ASP A 132 -9.30 0.46 8.54
C ASP A 132 -8.02 -0.31 8.21
N ALA A 133 -7.09 0.36 7.54
CA ALA A 133 -5.90 -0.25 6.97
C ALA A 133 -4.64 0.54 7.31
N ILE A 134 -3.51 -0.16 7.25
CA ILE A 134 -2.17 0.41 7.29
C ILE A 134 -1.65 0.48 5.85
N CYS A 135 -1.18 1.65 5.43
CA CYS A 135 -0.52 1.84 4.15
C CYS A 135 0.88 2.41 4.35
N TYR A 136 1.77 2.17 3.39
CA TYR A 136 3.10 2.79 3.34
C TYR A 136 3.11 3.90 2.30
N PRO A 137 3.75 5.05 2.58
CA PRO A 137 3.90 6.11 1.59
C PRO A 137 4.51 5.60 0.28
N THR A 138 5.51 4.73 0.34
CA THR A 138 6.23 4.20 -0.83
C THR A 138 6.64 2.74 -0.62
N ASP A 139 6.92 2.06 -1.72
CA ASP A 139 7.61 0.79 -1.89
C ASP A 139 9.15 0.90 -1.81
N GLY A 140 9.68 1.87 -1.08
CA GLY A 140 11.12 2.02 -0.86
C GLY A 140 11.89 2.76 -1.95
N GLU A 141 11.31 3.01 -3.13
CA GLU A 141 12.04 3.64 -4.24
C GLU A 141 12.11 5.16 -4.15
N ASN A 142 10.96 5.84 -4.19
CA ASN A 142 10.87 7.30 -4.25
C ASN A 142 9.90 7.82 -3.19
N PHE A 143 10.13 9.02 -2.66
CA PHE A 143 9.12 9.66 -1.83
C PHE A 143 7.79 9.73 -2.58
N PHE A 144 6.67 9.40 -1.93
CA PHE A 144 5.39 9.20 -2.63
C PHE A 144 4.94 10.40 -3.44
N TRP A 145 5.29 11.62 -3.01
CA TRP A 145 4.94 12.87 -3.69
C TRP A 145 6.06 13.40 -4.60
N ASP A 146 7.18 12.68 -4.69
CA ASP A 146 8.28 12.89 -5.62
C ASP A 146 8.25 11.85 -6.75
N ILE A 147 7.21 11.94 -7.58
CA ILE A 147 6.99 11.01 -8.69
C ILE A 147 6.89 11.76 -10.02
N PRO A 148 7.23 11.14 -11.16
CA PRO A 148 7.15 11.79 -12.46
C PRO A 148 5.72 12.10 -12.88
N ASN A 149 5.56 13.21 -13.58
CA ASN A 149 4.27 13.60 -14.17
C ASN A 149 3.96 12.83 -15.47
N ASN A 150 4.98 12.36 -16.18
CA ASN A 150 4.84 11.51 -17.36
C ASN A 150 4.71 10.04 -16.96
N LEU A 151 4.30 9.20 -17.92
CA LEU A 151 4.20 7.76 -17.72
C LEU A 151 5.56 7.18 -17.34
N LYS A 152 5.59 6.45 -16.22
CA LYS A 152 6.73 5.66 -15.77
C LYS A 152 6.24 4.33 -15.23
N GLU A 153 7.06 3.31 -15.38
CA GLU A 153 6.82 2.01 -14.77
C GLU A 153 6.92 2.09 -13.24
N PHE A 154 5.92 1.52 -12.57
CA PHE A 154 5.94 1.30 -11.13
C PHE A 154 5.79 -0.20 -10.91
N LEU A 155 6.80 -0.83 -10.30
CA LEU A 155 6.77 -2.26 -10.00
C LEU A 155 5.57 -2.62 -9.12
N SER A 156 5.18 -1.71 -8.22
CA SER A 156 3.99 -1.80 -7.36
C SER A 156 2.65 -1.73 -8.07
N ALA A 157 2.62 -1.39 -9.36
CA ALA A 157 1.44 -1.43 -10.19
C ALA A 157 1.28 -2.76 -10.98
N GLY A 158 1.95 -3.82 -10.54
CA GLY A 158 1.84 -5.19 -11.04
C GLY A 158 2.07 -6.24 -9.96
N PRO A 159 1.91 -7.53 -10.28
CA PRO A 159 2.20 -8.63 -9.36
C PRO A 159 3.70 -8.88 -9.21
N VAL A 160 4.09 -9.47 -8.09
CA VAL A 160 5.48 -9.81 -7.78
C VAL A 160 5.69 -11.29 -7.96
N TYR A 161 6.65 -11.67 -8.82
CA TYR A 161 7.09 -13.05 -8.96
C TYR A 161 8.17 -13.37 -7.93
N LEU A 162 7.94 -14.39 -7.10
CA LEU A 162 8.88 -14.82 -6.06
C LEU A 162 9.68 -16.08 -6.45
N GLY A 163 9.42 -16.67 -7.62
CA GLY A 163 10.02 -17.93 -8.05
C GLY A 163 9.03 -19.09 -8.03
N GLU A 164 9.37 -20.21 -8.69
CA GLU A 164 8.62 -21.48 -8.67
C GLU A 164 7.13 -21.39 -9.04
N GLY A 165 6.73 -20.37 -9.80
CA GLY A 165 5.33 -20.11 -10.14
C GLY A 165 4.53 -19.34 -9.08
N ASN A 166 5.17 -18.89 -8.00
CA ASN A 166 4.53 -18.11 -6.93
C ASN A 166 4.48 -16.62 -7.28
N TYR A 167 3.28 -16.05 -7.18
CA TYR A 167 3.01 -14.64 -7.40
C TYR A 167 2.23 -14.04 -6.24
N VAL A 168 2.65 -12.85 -5.81
CA VAL A 168 1.88 -12.02 -4.86
C VAL A 168 1.26 -10.85 -5.61
N PHE A 169 -0.04 -10.64 -5.41
CA PHE A 169 -0.83 -9.64 -6.13
C PHE A 169 -2.06 -9.23 -5.32
N ASP A 170 -2.75 -8.17 -5.75
CA ASP A 170 -3.97 -7.67 -5.11
C ASP A 170 -3.79 -7.36 -3.60
N GLN A 171 -2.69 -6.69 -3.22
CA GLN A 171 -2.34 -6.33 -1.84
C GLN A 171 -2.26 -4.80 -1.65
N PRO A 172 -3.38 -4.10 -1.37
CA PRO A 172 -3.48 -2.64 -1.43
C PRO A 172 -2.68 -1.94 -0.31
N VAL A 173 -1.39 -1.65 -0.53
CA VAL A 173 -0.50 -1.16 0.55
C VAL A 173 0.22 0.16 0.29
N TYR A 174 0.63 0.47 -0.94
CA TYR A 174 1.45 1.67 -1.25
C TYR A 174 0.60 2.86 -1.68
N LEU A 175 1.08 4.07 -1.41
CA LEU A 175 0.35 5.31 -1.71
C LEU A 175 0.82 5.97 -3.00
N TYR A 176 -0.14 6.55 -3.73
CA TYR A 176 0.09 7.36 -4.93
C TYR A 176 -0.61 8.73 -4.79
N PRO A 177 0.07 9.85 -5.07
CA PRO A 177 -0.46 11.18 -4.81
C PRO A 177 -1.42 11.64 -5.91
N THR A 178 -2.47 12.34 -5.50
CA THR A 178 -3.40 13.02 -6.42
C THR A 178 -3.42 14.55 -6.29
N GLN A 179 -2.87 15.13 -5.22
CA GLN A 179 -2.83 16.57 -4.95
C GLN A 179 -1.55 17.18 -5.51
N THR A 180 -1.61 18.39 -6.09
CA THR A 180 -0.37 19.06 -6.55
C THR A 180 0.53 19.48 -5.40
N THR A 181 1.85 19.47 -5.62
CA THR A 181 2.84 19.90 -4.64
C THR A 181 2.71 21.37 -4.22
N ASP A 182 2.01 22.19 -5.01
CA ASP A 182 1.70 23.58 -4.67
C ASP A 182 0.77 23.68 -3.45
N SER A 183 0.05 22.60 -3.14
CA SER A 183 -0.78 22.47 -1.94
C SER A 183 0.01 22.02 -0.70
N TYR A 184 1.31 21.75 -0.83
CA TYR A 184 2.14 21.40 0.32
C TYR A 184 2.14 22.55 1.34
N ASN A 185 1.95 22.20 2.60
CA ASN A 185 1.92 23.16 3.70
C ASN A 185 2.70 22.57 4.88
N LYS A 186 3.85 23.17 5.18
CA LYS A 186 4.75 22.72 6.23
C LYS A 186 4.10 22.75 7.61
N ASP A 187 3.44 23.85 7.98
CA ASP A 187 2.73 23.98 9.27
C ASP A 187 1.68 22.88 9.46
N ARG A 188 1.01 22.49 8.37
CA ARG A 188 0.03 21.39 8.40
C ARG A 188 0.70 20.03 8.61
N VAL A 189 1.87 19.80 8.02
CA VAL A 189 2.67 18.60 8.28
C VAL A 189 3.12 18.58 9.73
N GLU A 190 3.69 19.68 10.25
CA GLU A 190 4.15 19.81 11.64
C GLU A 190 3.02 19.54 12.63
N TYR A 191 1.82 20.08 12.37
CA TYR A 191 0.62 19.77 13.14
C TYR A 191 0.35 18.25 13.21
N TYR A 192 0.42 17.53 12.09
CA TYR A 192 0.22 16.07 12.11
C TYR A 192 1.38 15.32 12.73
N VAL A 193 2.62 15.77 12.58
CA VAL A 193 3.79 15.20 13.26
C VAL A 193 3.57 15.22 14.77
N GLU A 194 3.21 16.38 15.32
CA GLU A 194 2.94 16.52 16.75
C GLU A 194 1.70 15.74 17.18
N LYS A 195 0.64 15.75 16.37
CA LYS A 195 -0.54 14.93 16.63
C LYS A 195 -0.19 13.44 16.68
N PHE A 196 0.60 12.93 15.74
CA PHE A 196 0.95 11.51 15.67
C PHE A 196 1.95 11.05 16.74
N LYS A 197 2.78 11.95 17.28
CA LYS A 197 3.63 11.67 18.45
C LYS A 197 2.80 11.53 19.73
N ASN A 198 1.73 12.31 19.86
CA ASN A 198 0.89 12.36 21.06
C ASN A 198 -0.34 11.43 20.99
N SER A 199 -0.74 10.97 19.81
CA SER A 199 -1.82 10.00 19.62
C SER A 199 -1.33 8.56 19.80
N ALA A 200 -2.13 7.74 20.48
CA ALA A 200 -2.00 6.29 20.47
C ALA A 200 -2.52 5.73 19.13
N ASP A 201 -3.38 4.71 19.16
CA ASP A 201 -3.91 4.07 17.94
C ASP A 201 -5.07 4.85 17.28
N ASN A 202 -5.48 5.98 17.86
CA ASN A 202 -6.63 6.78 17.44
C ASN A 202 -6.27 7.95 16.48
N LYS A 203 -5.12 7.91 15.80
CA LYS A 203 -4.68 8.95 14.86
C LYS A 203 -5.73 9.27 13.78
N PRO A 204 -5.83 10.50 13.28
CA PRO A 204 -6.64 10.78 12.10
C PRO A 204 -6.24 9.90 10.91
N ARG A 205 -7.23 9.39 10.17
CA ARG A 205 -6.99 8.49 9.04
C ARG A 205 -6.88 9.28 7.73
N ALA A 206 -5.96 8.89 6.85
CA ALA A 206 -6.03 9.27 5.44
C ALA A 206 -7.19 8.53 4.76
N ILE A 207 -7.67 9.01 3.62
CA ILE A 207 -8.66 8.29 2.80
C ILE A 207 -8.01 7.93 1.50
N VAL A 208 -8.05 6.65 1.15
CA VAL A 208 -7.38 6.11 -0.03
C VAL A 208 -8.30 5.19 -0.79
N TYR A 209 -8.10 5.09 -2.10
CA TYR A 209 -8.88 4.23 -2.98
C TYR A 209 -7.93 3.30 -3.72
N ASN A 210 -8.22 1.99 -3.70
CA ASN A 210 -7.40 1.00 -4.38
C ASN A 210 -7.56 1.11 -5.90
N LEU A 211 -6.44 1.31 -6.59
CA LEU A 211 -6.40 1.34 -8.05
C LEU A 211 -6.25 -0.08 -8.60
N LYS A 212 -5.11 -0.70 -8.30
CA LYS A 212 -4.70 -1.99 -8.83
C LYS A 212 -3.52 -2.51 -8.00
N ASP A 213 -3.49 -3.82 -7.79
CA ASP A 213 -2.42 -4.53 -7.09
C ASP A 213 -2.05 -3.84 -5.77
N PHE A 214 -0.85 -3.27 -5.69
CA PHE A 214 -0.34 -2.67 -4.47
C PHE A 214 -0.64 -1.18 -4.33
N ILE A 215 -1.15 -0.51 -5.37
CA ILE A 215 -1.30 0.94 -5.41
C ILE A 215 -2.67 1.40 -4.92
N ASN A 216 -2.65 2.32 -3.96
CA ASN A 216 -3.79 3.10 -3.51
C ASN A 216 -3.55 4.59 -3.78
N PHE A 217 -4.52 5.28 -4.35
CA PHE A 217 -4.40 6.72 -4.50
C PHE A 217 -5.06 7.48 -3.36
N ILE A 218 -4.42 8.56 -2.96
CA ILE A 218 -4.88 9.37 -1.83
C ILE A 218 -6.03 10.27 -2.29
N LEU A 219 -7.18 10.20 -1.60
CA LEU A 219 -8.30 11.12 -1.77
C LEU A 219 -8.25 12.27 -0.74
N ASP A 220 -7.74 11.99 0.45
CA ASP A 220 -7.38 12.97 1.47
C ASP A 220 -6.23 12.42 2.31
N GLY A 221 -5.30 13.28 2.73
CA GLY A 221 -4.27 12.92 3.70
C GLY A 221 -2.84 13.00 3.19
N HIS A 222 -2.55 13.76 2.12
CA HIS A 222 -1.17 13.99 1.66
C HIS A 222 -0.26 14.51 2.76
N HIS A 223 -0.69 15.50 3.55
CA HIS A 223 0.10 15.99 4.69
C HIS A 223 0.21 14.97 5.84
N LYS A 224 -0.79 14.09 6.02
CA LYS A 224 -0.72 12.95 6.97
C LYS A 224 0.37 11.97 6.52
N ALA A 225 0.41 11.64 5.22
CA ALA A 225 1.45 10.81 4.63
C ALA A 225 2.84 11.45 4.74
N CYS A 226 2.96 12.77 4.53
CA CYS A 226 4.21 13.50 4.77
C CYS A 226 4.66 13.42 6.24
N ALA A 227 3.75 13.62 7.19
CA ALA A 227 4.07 13.51 8.62
C ALA A 227 4.51 12.09 8.99
N SER A 228 3.84 11.07 8.46
CA SER A 228 4.26 9.67 8.59
C SER A 228 5.63 9.40 7.99
N ALA A 229 5.95 9.98 6.83
CA ALA A 229 7.26 9.91 6.18
C ALA A 229 8.38 10.46 7.08
N LEU A 230 8.20 11.67 7.63
CA LEU A 230 9.15 12.27 8.57
C LEU A 230 9.31 11.43 9.86
N LEU A 231 8.22 10.84 10.33
CA LEU A 231 8.22 9.97 11.50
C LEU A 231 8.68 8.53 11.21
N LYS A 232 8.92 8.17 9.94
CA LYS A 232 9.26 6.81 9.49
C LYS A 232 8.24 5.78 9.97
N LYS A 233 6.97 6.16 9.95
CA LYS A 233 5.82 5.34 10.37
C LYS A 233 4.90 5.08 9.20
N PRO A 234 4.12 3.99 9.22
CA PRO A 234 3.06 3.82 8.24
C PRO A 234 1.97 4.87 8.41
N VAL A 235 1.07 4.93 7.43
CA VAL A 235 -0.12 5.79 7.40
C VAL A 235 -1.33 4.94 7.79
N SER A 236 -2.10 5.40 8.77
CA SER A 236 -3.40 4.79 9.06
C SER A 236 -4.45 5.36 8.09
N CYS A 237 -5.22 4.49 7.46
CA CYS A 237 -6.06 4.82 6.31
C CYS A 237 -7.46 4.22 6.43
N ILE A 238 -8.46 4.96 5.94
CA ILE A 238 -9.72 4.40 5.47
C ILE A 238 -9.52 4.04 4.00
N LEU A 239 -9.42 2.74 3.73
CA LEU A 239 -9.19 2.16 2.41
C LEU A 239 -10.51 1.78 1.76
N ILE A 240 -10.72 2.26 0.53
CA ILE A 240 -11.89 1.94 -0.31
C ILE A 240 -11.44 0.99 -1.42
N ILE A 241 -12.02 -0.22 -1.47
CA ILE A 241 -11.74 -1.22 -2.51
C ILE A 241 -13.03 -1.45 -3.31
N PRO A 242 -13.05 -1.17 -4.63
CA PRO A 242 -14.19 -1.48 -5.47
C PRO A 242 -14.35 -2.99 -5.70
N ALA A 243 -15.59 -3.47 -5.79
CA ALA A 243 -15.86 -4.86 -6.15
C ALA A 243 -15.48 -5.13 -7.62
N LYS A 244 -14.78 -6.23 -7.87
CA LYS A 244 -14.72 -6.91 -9.17
C LYS A 244 -15.69 -8.10 -9.13
N ILE A 245 -16.65 -8.14 -10.05
CA ILE A 245 -17.60 -9.26 -10.14
C ILE A 245 -17.02 -10.31 -11.09
N TYR A 246 -16.88 -11.54 -10.63
CA TYR A 246 -16.46 -12.65 -11.50
C TYR A 246 -17.25 -13.93 -11.19
N GLU A 247 -17.21 -14.87 -12.13
CA GLU A 247 -17.74 -16.21 -11.94
C GLU A 247 -16.57 -17.18 -11.72
N ASP A 248 -16.63 -17.94 -10.64
CA ASP A 248 -15.64 -18.98 -10.38
C ASP A 248 -15.79 -20.17 -11.35
N TYR A 249 -14.85 -21.13 -11.29
CA TYR A 249 -14.87 -22.33 -12.13
C TYR A 249 -16.18 -23.14 -12.02
N TYR A 250 -16.87 -23.05 -10.88
CA TYR A 250 -18.14 -23.71 -10.60
C TYR A 250 -19.36 -22.84 -10.94
N LYS A 251 -19.16 -21.72 -11.64
CA LYS A 251 -20.18 -20.74 -12.03
C LYS A 251 -20.89 -20.07 -10.84
N ASN A 252 -20.25 -20.00 -9.67
CA ASN A 252 -20.74 -19.14 -8.60
C ASN A 252 -20.26 -17.72 -8.85
N THR A 253 -21.18 -16.76 -8.81
CA THR A 253 -20.84 -15.35 -8.84
C THR A 253 -20.24 -14.94 -7.49
N ARG A 254 -19.07 -14.30 -7.52
CA ARG A 254 -18.40 -13.77 -6.33
C ARG A 254 -18.08 -12.29 -6.52
N LEU A 255 -18.16 -11.54 -5.42
CA LEU A 255 -17.59 -10.21 -5.32
C LEU A 255 -16.15 -10.37 -4.85
N ASN A 256 -15.20 -9.84 -5.62
CA ASN A 256 -13.80 -9.79 -5.26
C ASN A 256 -13.40 -8.36 -4.86
N PHE A 257 -12.91 -8.21 -3.64
CA PHE A 257 -12.27 -7.00 -3.15
C PHE A 257 -10.79 -7.31 -2.96
N SER A 258 -10.06 -7.30 -4.07
CA SER A 258 -8.66 -7.72 -4.16
C SER A 258 -8.47 -9.22 -3.92
N ARG A 259 -8.28 -9.67 -2.66
CA ARG A 259 -8.25 -11.10 -2.29
C ARG A 259 -9.37 -11.49 -1.32
N ILE A 260 -10.18 -10.53 -0.89
CA ILE A 260 -11.31 -10.77 0.00
C ILE A 260 -12.52 -11.13 -0.86
N LEU A 261 -12.94 -12.39 -0.77
CA LEU A 261 -14.02 -12.97 -1.57
C LEU A 261 -15.32 -13.05 -0.78
N ILE A 262 -16.42 -12.55 -1.35
CA ILE A 262 -17.76 -12.68 -0.80
C ILE A 262 -18.64 -13.41 -1.82
N ASP A 263 -19.20 -14.56 -1.43
CA ASP A 263 -20.19 -15.27 -2.25
C ASP A 263 -21.44 -14.41 -2.39
N TYR A 264 -21.89 -14.24 -3.63
CA TYR A 264 -23.13 -13.53 -3.96
C TYR A 264 -24.33 -14.01 -3.14
N LYS A 265 -24.40 -15.30 -2.81
CA LYS A 265 -25.50 -15.90 -2.02
C LYS A 265 -25.62 -15.31 -0.62
N ASN A 266 -24.54 -14.73 -0.10
CA ASN A 266 -24.51 -14.10 1.22
C ASN A 266 -24.98 -12.63 1.17
N ILE A 267 -25.17 -12.05 -0.02
CA ILE A 267 -25.66 -10.68 -0.17
C ILE A 267 -27.17 -10.64 0.08
N PRO A 268 -27.68 -9.68 0.90
CA PRO A 268 -29.11 -9.57 1.14
C PRO A 268 -29.89 -9.33 -0.16
N LYS A 269 -31.07 -9.96 -0.25
CA LYS A 269 -31.85 -10.04 -1.50
C LYS A 269 -32.21 -8.67 -2.04
N GLU A 270 -32.46 -7.68 -1.20
CA GLU A 270 -32.77 -6.31 -1.59
C GLU A 270 -31.64 -5.62 -2.39
N TYR A 271 -30.39 -6.06 -2.23
CA TYR A 271 -29.25 -5.52 -2.97
C TYR A 271 -28.90 -6.32 -4.23
N THR A 272 -29.40 -7.55 -4.36
CA THR A 272 -29.11 -8.41 -5.52
C THR A 272 -29.57 -7.81 -6.84
N GLN A 273 -30.66 -7.05 -6.83
CA GLN A 273 -31.16 -6.32 -8.01
C GLN A 273 -30.18 -5.27 -8.57
N TYR A 274 -29.24 -4.81 -7.73
CA TYR A 274 -28.23 -3.84 -8.13
C TYR A 274 -26.96 -4.48 -8.69
N ILE A 275 -26.83 -5.80 -8.59
CA ILE A 275 -25.72 -6.55 -9.16
C ILE A 275 -26.01 -6.72 -10.65
N LYS A 276 -25.60 -5.73 -11.43
CA LYS A 276 -25.54 -5.87 -12.88
C LYS A 276 -24.21 -6.53 -13.21
N LYS A 277 -24.23 -7.63 -13.97
CA LYS A 277 -23.03 -8.07 -14.69
C LYS A 277 -22.63 -6.91 -15.59
N GLU A 278 -21.63 -6.13 -15.20
CA GLU A 278 -21.05 -5.15 -16.10
C GLU A 278 -20.49 -5.94 -17.28
N LYS A 279 -21.11 -5.77 -18.45
CA LYS A 279 -20.44 -6.13 -19.69
C LYS A 279 -19.33 -5.12 -19.84
N PHE A 280 -18.09 -5.51 -19.49
CA PHE A 280 -16.92 -4.70 -19.76
C PHE A 280 -16.95 -4.34 -21.25
N SER A 281 -17.28 -3.09 -21.51
CA SER A 281 -17.32 -2.52 -22.85
C SER A 281 -16.30 -1.41 -22.78
N PRO A 282 -15.08 -1.63 -23.31
CA PRO A 282 -14.09 -0.56 -23.42
C PRO A 282 -14.76 0.67 -24.02
N SER A 283 -14.39 1.87 -23.56
CA SER A 283 -14.88 3.05 -24.25
C SER A 283 -14.41 2.98 -25.70
N GLN A 284 -15.33 3.09 -26.66
CA GLN A 284 -14.95 3.22 -28.08
C GLN A 284 -14.20 4.53 -28.35
N GLU A 285 -14.23 5.47 -27.41
CA GLU A 285 -13.45 6.70 -27.45
C GLU A 285 -11.98 6.43 -27.14
N LYS A 286 -11.10 6.96 -27.99
CA LYS A 286 -9.64 6.92 -27.81
C LYS A 286 -9.27 7.76 -26.60
N ILE A 287 -8.77 7.13 -25.54
CA ILE A 287 -8.28 7.82 -24.35
C ILE A 287 -6.83 8.26 -24.59
N GLU A 288 -6.59 9.57 -24.60
CA GLU A 288 -5.25 10.15 -24.72
C GLU A 288 -4.65 10.38 -23.32
N ILE A 289 -3.43 9.90 -23.07
CA ILE A 289 -2.67 10.23 -21.85
C ILE A 289 -1.77 11.42 -22.14
N LYS A 290 -1.72 12.37 -21.20
CA LYS A 290 -0.84 13.54 -21.25
C LYS A 290 -0.08 13.63 -19.94
N ASP A 291 1.01 14.37 -19.93
CA ASP A 291 1.74 14.64 -18.70
C ASP A 291 0.82 15.30 -17.66
N GLY A 292 0.91 14.80 -16.44
CA GLY A 292 0.26 15.41 -15.29
C GLY A 292 0.99 16.67 -14.82
N ILE A 293 0.55 17.20 -13.68
CA ILE A 293 1.11 18.42 -13.08
C ILE A 293 1.23 18.32 -11.56
N VAL A 294 1.16 17.10 -11.01
CA VAL A 294 1.15 16.90 -9.55
C VAL A 294 2.49 17.30 -8.94
N ASN A 295 3.61 16.87 -9.52
CA ASN A 295 4.94 17.16 -8.97
C ASN A 295 5.60 18.32 -9.73
N ASN A 296 5.69 19.50 -9.09
CA ASN A 296 6.26 20.72 -9.67
C ASN A 296 7.41 21.30 -8.84
N ARG A 297 7.97 20.53 -7.89
CA ARG A 297 9.02 21.01 -6.99
C ARG A 297 10.06 19.93 -6.70
N GLU A 298 11.18 20.37 -6.15
CA GLU A 298 12.13 19.47 -5.50
C GLU A 298 11.75 19.29 -4.02
N TRP A 299 12.06 18.11 -3.49
CA TRP A 299 11.78 17.70 -2.11
C TRP A 299 13.02 17.76 -1.23
N GLU A 300 12.80 18.10 0.04
CA GLU A 300 13.84 18.13 1.06
C GLU A 300 14.43 16.73 1.29
N LYS A 301 15.72 16.66 1.63
CA LYS A 301 16.45 15.39 1.80
C LYS A 301 15.81 14.46 2.83
N GLU A 302 15.16 15.01 3.86
CA GLU A 302 14.44 14.24 4.86
C GLU A 302 13.31 13.39 4.24
N TYR A 303 12.57 13.93 3.27
CA TYR A 303 11.52 13.21 2.56
C TYR A 303 12.11 12.17 1.60
N ILE A 304 13.11 12.56 0.81
CA ILE A 304 13.78 11.63 -0.12
C ILE A 304 14.37 10.43 0.63
N ASN A 305 15.07 10.69 1.74
CA ASN A 305 15.68 9.64 2.55
C ASN A 305 14.65 8.82 3.34
N SER A 306 13.44 9.34 3.55
CA SER A 306 12.37 8.59 4.24
C SER A 306 11.98 7.33 3.48
N ALA A 307 12.06 7.33 2.13
CA ALA A 307 11.59 6.23 1.29
C ALA A 307 12.19 4.89 1.70
N LYS A 308 13.50 4.87 1.97
CA LYS A 308 14.27 3.68 2.36
C LYS A 308 13.86 3.04 3.69
N HIS A 309 13.00 3.69 4.48
CA HIS A 309 12.49 3.15 5.74
C HIS A 309 11.24 2.29 5.56
N TYR A 310 10.65 2.31 4.37
CA TYR A 310 9.47 1.53 4.05
C TYR A 310 9.86 0.22 3.35
N PRO A 311 9.09 -0.85 3.55
CA PRO A 311 9.36 -2.10 2.88
C PRO A 311 9.37 -1.92 1.37
N SER A 312 10.33 -2.55 0.71
CA SER A 312 10.24 -2.65 -0.74
C SER A 312 9.08 -3.54 -1.14
N ILE A 313 8.64 -3.45 -2.39
CA ILE A 313 7.64 -4.36 -2.92
C ILE A 313 8.05 -5.83 -2.79
N ILE A 314 9.33 -6.15 -2.98
CA ILE A 314 9.85 -7.51 -2.84
C ILE A 314 9.84 -7.94 -1.37
N ASP A 315 10.28 -7.08 -0.44
CA ASP A 315 10.22 -7.38 1.00
C ASP A 315 8.78 -7.66 1.44
N TYR A 316 7.83 -6.81 1.02
CA TYR A 316 6.41 -6.98 1.35
C TYR A 316 5.81 -8.25 0.73
N ALA A 317 6.13 -8.56 -0.53
CA ALA A 317 5.66 -9.77 -1.18
C ALA A 317 6.17 -11.03 -0.46
N ASN A 318 7.44 -11.06 -0.05
CA ASN A 318 7.96 -12.15 0.76
C ASN A 318 7.14 -12.33 2.04
N VAL A 319 6.84 -11.26 2.78
CA VAL A 319 5.99 -11.35 3.98
C VAL A 319 4.62 -11.98 3.69
N ILE A 320 3.96 -11.59 2.60
CA ILE A 320 2.66 -12.14 2.23
C ILE A 320 2.77 -13.63 1.90
N ASP A 321 3.75 -14.03 1.11
CA ASP A 321 4.01 -15.44 0.76
C ASP A 321 4.17 -16.30 2.02
N ILE A 322 4.95 -15.80 2.98
CA ILE A 322 5.20 -16.47 4.27
C ILE A 322 3.93 -16.56 5.11
N MET A 323 3.13 -15.50 5.15
CA MET A 323 1.89 -15.49 5.94
C MET A 323 0.81 -16.39 5.33
N HIS A 324 0.85 -16.65 4.02
CA HIS A 324 -0.04 -17.58 3.35
C HIS A 324 0.49 -19.02 3.38
N ASP A 325 1.79 -19.19 3.62
CA ASP A 325 2.46 -20.46 3.86
C ASP A 325 2.09 -21.02 5.24
N ASN A 326 1.02 -21.81 5.28
CA ASN A 326 0.51 -22.45 6.50
C ASN A 326 1.46 -23.50 7.09
N GLU A 327 2.62 -23.78 6.45
CA GLU A 327 3.57 -24.78 6.91
C GLU A 327 4.53 -24.27 8.01
N ILE A 328 4.60 -22.94 8.22
CA ILE A 328 5.55 -22.35 9.18
C ILE A 328 4.85 -21.99 10.50
N GLU A 329 4.87 -22.92 11.46
CA GLU A 329 4.55 -22.61 12.85
C GLU A 329 5.77 -21.99 13.54
N VAL A 330 5.77 -20.65 13.68
CA VAL A 330 6.86 -19.93 14.35
C VAL A 330 6.79 -20.16 15.87
N ASN A 331 7.55 -21.14 16.35
CA ASN A 331 7.76 -21.44 17.77
C ASN A 331 9.26 -21.39 18.13
N ASP A 332 9.58 -21.46 19.42
CA ASP A 332 10.98 -21.34 19.89
C ASP A 332 11.88 -22.46 19.32
N ILE A 333 11.34 -23.67 19.13
CA ILE A 333 12.06 -24.80 18.53
C ILE A 333 12.43 -24.50 17.07
N PHE A 334 11.49 -23.94 16.30
CA PHE A 334 11.73 -23.53 14.91
C PHE A 334 12.82 -22.45 14.83
N ILE A 335 12.76 -21.45 15.72
CA ILE A 335 13.74 -20.36 15.77
C ILE A 335 15.13 -20.91 16.12
N GLU A 336 15.23 -21.77 17.14
CA GLU A 336 16.49 -22.42 17.51
C GLU A 336 17.06 -23.26 16.37
N ASN A 337 16.22 -24.05 15.69
CA ASN A 337 16.66 -24.86 14.55
C ASN A 337 17.26 -24.00 13.43
N CYS A 338 16.62 -22.87 13.09
CA CYS A 338 17.14 -21.93 12.08
C CYS A 338 18.41 -21.19 12.53
N LEU A 339 18.65 -21.08 13.84
CA LEU A 339 19.87 -20.47 14.39
C LEU A 339 21.04 -21.47 14.45
N GLU A 340 20.79 -22.77 14.49
CA GLU A 340 21.82 -23.81 14.58
C GLU A 340 22.16 -24.47 13.23
N ASN A 341 21.23 -24.47 12.26
CA ASN A 341 21.43 -25.06 10.95
C ASN A 341 21.47 -24.00 9.84
N PHE A 342 22.48 -24.08 8.96
CA PHE A 342 22.71 -23.12 7.87
C PHE A 342 22.63 -23.76 6.49
N ASP A 343 21.91 -24.88 6.34
CA ASP A 343 21.54 -25.38 5.01
C ASP A 343 20.57 -24.43 4.30
N GLU A 344 20.41 -24.59 2.99
CA GLU A 344 19.60 -23.71 2.14
C GLU A 344 18.14 -23.57 2.63
N ASP A 345 17.53 -24.64 3.12
CA ASP A 345 16.15 -24.64 3.64
C ASP A 345 16.06 -23.88 4.97
N SER A 346 17.01 -24.12 5.89
CA SER A 346 17.08 -23.40 7.17
C SER A 346 17.36 -21.90 6.98
N GLN A 347 18.21 -21.54 6.00
CA GLN A 347 18.45 -20.14 5.65
C GLN A 347 17.21 -19.49 5.03
N LEU A 348 16.50 -20.17 4.13
CA LEU A 348 15.24 -19.69 3.58
C LEU A 348 14.20 -19.46 4.69
N LYS A 349 14.07 -20.40 5.62
CA LYS A 349 13.20 -20.29 6.80
C LYS A 349 13.58 -19.14 7.72
N MET A 350 14.88 -18.92 7.96
CA MET A 350 15.36 -17.77 8.73
C MET A 350 15.03 -16.45 8.03
N LYS A 351 15.25 -16.36 6.72
CA LYS A 351 14.89 -15.20 5.90
C LYS A 351 13.41 -14.90 6.01
N LYS A 352 12.57 -15.93 5.86
CA LYS A 352 11.13 -15.84 6.01
C LYS A 352 10.72 -15.32 7.40
N LEU A 353 11.26 -15.93 8.46
CA LEU A 353 11.02 -15.52 9.83
C LEU A 353 11.38 -14.05 10.09
N LEU A 354 12.55 -13.61 9.64
CA LEU A 354 13.03 -12.24 9.84
C LEU A 354 12.15 -11.22 9.13
N TYR A 355 11.71 -11.52 7.91
CA TYR A 355 10.74 -10.67 7.21
C TYR A 355 9.43 -10.54 7.99
N LEU A 356 8.84 -11.66 8.44
CA LEU A 356 7.60 -11.62 9.22
C LEU A 356 7.76 -10.79 10.50
N LEU A 357 8.86 -10.99 11.24
CA LEU A 357 9.11 -10.30 12.49
C LEU A 357 9.46 -8.82 12.29
N GLU A 358 10.17 -8.45 11.22
CA GLU A 358 10.44 -7.04 10.89
C GLU A 358 9.12 -6.23 10.81
N PHE A 359 8.05 -6.86 10.34
CA PHE A 359 6.72 -6.28 10.22
C PHE A 359 5.84 -6.39 11.47
N THR A 360 5.97 -7.48 12.24
CA THR A 360 5.05 -7.80 13.35
C THR A 360 5.64 -7.52 14.73
N ASP A 361 6.94 -7.71 14.92
CA ASP A 361 7.67 -7.50 16.17
C ASP A 361 9.16 -7.20 15.91
N ILE A 362 9.46 -5.93 15.63
CA ILE A 362 10.82 -5.47 15.32
C ILE A 362 11.83 -5.77 16.43
N LYS A 363 11.40 -5.80 17.70
CA LYS A 363 12.32 -6.09 18.82
C LYS A 363 12.74 -7.55 18.78
N LYS A 364 11.79 -8.46 18.55
CA LYS A 364 12.08 -9.88 18.37
C LYS A 364 12.91 -10.13 17.11
N ALA A 365 12.63 -9.41 16.02
CA ALA A 365 13.44 -9.45 14.80
C ALA A 365 14.90 -9.06 15.08
N GLN A 366 15.13 -7.96 15.80
CA GLN A 366 16.46 -7.49 16.19
C GLN A 366 17.20 -8.52 17.06
N GLU A 367 16.52 -9.14 18.03
CA GLU A 367 17.11 -10.17 18.88
C GLU A 367 17.59 -11.39 18.08
N ILE A 368 16.75 -11.89 17.19
CA ILE A 368 17.06 -13.07 16.36
C ILE A 368 18.13 -12.73 15.33
N ALA A 369 18.03 -11.58 14.66
CA ALA A 369 19.04 -11.09 13.74
C ALA A 369 20.42 -10.97 14.42
N LEU A 370 20.46 -10.50 15.67
CA LEU A 370 21.70 -10.35 16.43
C LEU A 370 22.32 -11.72 16.74
N LYS A 371 21.50 -12.69 17.18
CA LYS A 371 21.93 -14.07 17.42
C LYS A 371 22.46 -14.71 16.13
N TYR A 372 21.76 -14.52 15.02
CA TYR A 372 22.14 -15.07 13.72
C TYR A 372 23.45 -14.44 13.21
N ALA A 373 23.58 -13.11 13.26
CA ALA A 373 24.79 -12.39 12.85
C ALA A 373 26.03 -12.83 13.65
N ARG A 374 25.89 -13.08 14.95
CA ARG A 374 26.99 -13.58 15.81
C ARG A 374 27.50 -14.94 15.35
N LYS A 375 26.59 -15.85 15.02
CA LYS A 375 26.95 -17.21 14.57
C LYS A 375 27.50 -17.24 13.15
N THR A 376 27.02 -16.34 12.29
CA THR A 376 27.33 -16.33 10.86
C THR A 376 28.39 -15.32 10.44
N LEU A 377 29.01 -14.62 11.40
CA LEU A 377 29.99 -13.56 11.13
C LEU A 377 31.09 -14.00 10.16
N ARG A 378 31.58 -15.23 10.28
CA ARG A 378 32.69 -15.78 9.47
C ARG A 378 32.23 -16.80 8.44
N GLU A 379 30.94 -17.09 8.37
CA GLU A 379 30.39 -18.07 7.45
C GLU A 379 30.28 -17.46 6.04
N GLU A 380 30.85 -18.16 5.06
CA GLU A 380 30.88 -17.73 3.65
C GLU A 380 29.69 -18.25 2.83
N GLU A 381 29.07 -19.36 3.26
CA GLU A 381 27.96 -20.03 2.56
C GLU A 381 26.57 -19.46 2.92
N ILE A 382 26.53 -18.28 3.53
CA ILE A 382 25.27 -17.62 3.86
C ILE A 382 24.73 -16.87 2.65
N ASP A 383 23.45 -17.07 2.38
CA ASP A 383 22.69 -16.35 1.36
C ASP A 383 22.91 -14.85 1.50
N LYS A 384 23.29 -14.22 0.40
CA LYS A 384 23.69 -12.81 0.37
C LYS A 384 22.53 -11.90 0.73
N GLU A 385 21.31 -12.26 0.32
CA GLU A 385 20.11 -11.48 0.62
C GLU A 385 19.72 -11.61 2.08
N LEU A 386 19.77 -12.83 2.65
CA LEU A 386 19.57 -13.05 4.09
C LEU A 386 20.58 -12.26 4.92
N LYS A 387 21.88 -12.29 4.55
CA LYS A 387 22.91 -11.53 5.25
C LYS A 387 22.60 -10.03 5.19
N GLN A 388 22.18 -9.51 4.04
CA GLN A 388 21.76 -8.10 3.92
C GLN A 388 20.55 -7.76 4.79
N LEU A 389 19.53 -8.63 4.81
CA LEU A 389 18.34 -8.48 5.65
C LEU A 389 18.71 -8.42 7.14
N VAL A 390 19.55 -9.34 7.62
CA VAL A 390 20.00 -9.39 9.01
C VAL A 390 20.65 -8.06 9.43
N TYR A 391 21.62 -7.58 8.65
CA TYR A 391 22.33 -6.34 9.00
C TYR A 391 21.45 -5.10 8.83
N ARG A 392 20.49 -5.11 7.90
CA ARG A 392 19.47 -4.05 7.76
C ARG A 392 18.55 -3.98 8.98
N ILE A 393 18.09 -5.12 9.49
CA ILE A 393 17.28 -5.17 10.72
C ILE A 393 18.10 -4.62 11.90
N LEU A 394 19.37 -5.03 12.03
CA LEU A 394 20.25 -4.54 13.10
C LEU A 394 20.53 -3.03 13.01
N LEU A 395 20.60 -2.46 11.81
CA LEU A 395 20.78 -1.02 11.60
C LEU A 395 19.68 -0.19 12.29
N SER A 396 18.46 -0.75 12.43
CA SER A 396 17.35 -0.10 13.13
C SER A 396 17.50 -0.06 14.66
N ALA A 397 18.41 -0.84 15.24
CA ALA A 397 18.71 -0.91 16.67
C ALA A 397 19.83 0.08 17.07
N LYS A 398 19.60 1.38 16.86
CA LYS A 398 20.55 2.44 17.25
C LYS A 398 20.81 2.42 18.76
N ASN A 399 22.06 2.72 19.15
CA ASN A 399 22.53 2.75 20.55
C ASN A 399 22.46 1.39 21.28
N ASN A 400 22.51 0.28 20.54
CA ASN A 400 22.65 -1.05 21.11
C ASN A 400 24.12 -1.49 21.05
N GLU A 401 24.77 -1.56 22.21
CA GLU A 401 26.20 -1.91 22.32
C GLU A 401 26.54 -3.27 21.69
N GLU A 402 25.62 -4.23 21.75
CA GLU A 402 25.83 -5.55 21.16
C GLU A 402 25.81 -5.52 19.63
N VAL A 403 24.95 -4.68 19.06
CA VAL A 403 24.86 -4.43 17.61
C VAL A 403 26.10 -3.70 17.13
N GLU A 404 26.49 -2.64 17.83
CA GLU A 404 27.69 -1.87 17.49
C GLU A 404 28.94 -2.75 17.49
N LYS A 405 29.07 -3.64 18.48
CA LYS A 405 30.16 -4.62 18.52
C LYS A 405 30.15 -5.53 17.29
N ILE A 406 28.99 -6.06 16.89
CA ILE A 406 28.89 -6.91 15.69
C ILE A 406 29.26 -6.16 14.42
N PHE A 407 28.88 -4.89 14.31
CA PHE A 407 29.24 -4.06 13.17
C PHE A 407 30.75 -3.79 13.12
N ILE A 408 31.38 -3.48 14.27
CA ILE A 408 32.83 -3.33 14.35
C ILE A 408 33.54 -4.64 13.99
N ASP A 409 33.09 -5.78 14.56
CA ASP A 409 33.68 -7.09 14.29
C ASP A 409 33.61 -7.43 12.77
N TYR A 410 32.49 -7.10 12.11
CA TYR A 410 32.32 -7.26 10.66
C TYR A 410 33.27 -6.37 9.86
N LEU A 411 33.36 -5.08 10.22
CA LEU A 411 34.28 -4.13 9.57
C LEU A 411 35.73 -4.59 9.67
N VAL A 412 36.15 -5.09 10.83
CA VAL A 412 37.51 -5.61 11.03
C VAL A 412 37.76 -6.82 10.14
N TYR A 413 36.84 -7.78 10.13
CA TYR A 413 37.01 -9.04 9.42
C TYR A 413 36.96 -8.88 7.88
N TYR A 414 36.07 -8.04 7.37
CA TYR A 414 35.84 -7.85 5.93
C TYR A 414 36.43 -6.54 5.38
N SER A 415 37.34 -5.89 6.11
CA SER A 415 37.94 -4.59 5.76
C SER A 415 38.58 -4.53 4.36
N GLU A 416 39.06 -5.66 3.84
CA GLU A 416 39.68 -5.74 2.51
C GLU A 416 38.67 -5.86 1.36
N ASN A 417 37.42 -6.27 1.65
CA ASN A 417 36.38 -6.48 0.65
C ASN A 417 35.48 -5.24 0.49
N LYS A 418 36.04 -4.15 -0.04
CA LYS A 418 35.35 -2.85 -0.13
C LYS A 418 34.04 -2.84 -0.92
N GLU A 419 33.81 -3.83 -1.78
CA GLU A 419 32.59 -3.95 -2.58
C GLU A 419 31.48 -4.75 -1.87
N ASP A 420 31.73 -5.26 -0.66
CA ASP A 420 30.72 -5.98 0.12
C ASP A 420 29.52 -5.06 0.44
N PRO A 421 28.30 -5.38 -0.03
CA PRO A 421 27.11 -4.58 0.23
C PRO A 421 26.79 -4.42 1.72
N ILE A 422 27.21 -5.36 2.57
CA ILE A 422 27.00 -5.28 4.02
C ILE A 422 27.79 -4.12 4.63
N LEU A 423 29.00 -3.84 4.14
CA LEU A 423 29.79 -2.71 4.62
C LEU A 423 29.08 -1.37 4.36
N LYS A 424 28.37 -1.27 3.22
CA LYS A 424 27.55 -0.08 2.91
C LYS A 424 26.41 0.08 3.91
N ILE A 425 25.74 -1.02 4.30
CA ILE A 425 24.67 -0.99 5.31
C ILE A 425 25.23 -0.58 6.67
N ILE A 426 26.33 -1.19 7.10
CA ILE A 426 26.95 -0.94 8.40
C ILE A 426 27.41 0.52 8.53
N ASN A 427 27.98 1.11 7.47
CA ASN A 427 28.44 2.51 7.51
C ASN A 427 27.29 3.50 7.83
N LEU A 428 26.05 3.18 7.44
CA LEU A 428 24.87 3.99 7.79
C LEU A 428 24.59 4.03 9.31
N TYR A 429 25.20 3.15 10.10
CA TYR A 429 25.02 3.12 11.54
C TYR A 429 25.62 4.34 12.24
N TRP A 430 26.73 4.88 11.72
CA TRP A 430 27.39 6.07 12.28
C TRP A 430 27.19 7.33 11.43
N GLU A 431 26.54 7.23 10.28
CA GLU A 431 26.05 8.42 9.58
C GLU A 431 25.03 9.13 10.47
N GLU A 432 25.38 10.34 10.92
CA GLU A 432 24.44 11.23 11.59
C GLU A 432 23.27 11.47 10.64
N THR A 433 22.06 11.12 11.07
CA THR A 433 20.86 11.78 10.56
C THR A 433 20.97 13.23 11.03
N ASN A 434 21.70 14.06 10.28
CA ASN A 434 21.59 15.50 10.36
C ASN A 434 20.10 15.80 10.16
N GLY A 435 19.46 16.16 11.26
CA GLY A 435 18.01 16.25 11.42
C GLY A 435 17.37 17.25 10.48
#